data_AF-A0A1V9YJ35-F1
#
_entry.id   AF-A0A1V9YJ35-F1
#
_cell.length_a   1.000
_cell.length_b   1.000
_cell.length_c   1.000
_cell.angle_alpha   90.00
_cell.angle_beta   90.00
_cell.angle_gamma   90.00
#
_symmetry.space_group_name_H-M   'P 1'
#
loop_
_entity.id
_entity.type
_entity.pdbx_description
1 polymer ?
#
loop_
_entity_poly.entity_id
_entity_poly.type
_entity_poly.pdbx_seq_one_letter_code
_entity_poly.pdbx_strand_id
1 'polypeptide(L)'
;MVVDDAKIFLLLAVSQMIDFIKVEAPEWYTLYIASKRYEPLQRVCQRFAERYDFSWRRASGMQPSQADLNAKKSENATRFWACFSDIDEVSVLIVDNFKAHVSEASHRIVWEDLKSDIWALPPNTTSACQPLDVGDMGPTLRRLWAEDMCVYSTAKEKRIATIRRAIAAWDEITTDSIRSAFTKALPTNEYV
;
A
#
# COMPACT_ATOMS: atom_id res chain seq x y z
N MET A 1 19.99 13.67 25.34
CA MET A 1 19.80 14.37 24.06
C MET A 1 18.79 13.58 23.25
N VAL A 2 17.54 14.06 23.16
CA VAL A 2 16.55 13.47 22.25
C VAL A 2 16.93 13.94 20.85
N VAL A 3 17.46 13.04 20.03
CA VAL A 3 17.67 13.35 18.61
C VAL A 3 16.29 13.39 17.98
N ASP A 4 15.95 14.53 17.39
CA ASP A 4 14.68 14.75 16.70
C ASP A 4 14.54 13.73 15.56
N ASP A 5 13.67 12.74 15.75
CA ASP A 5 13.46 11.62 14.84
C ASP A 5 13.14 12.09 13.41
N ALA A 6 12.46 13.24 13.27
CA ALA A 6 12.17 13.85 11.97
C ALA A 6 13.45 14.23 11.20
N LYS A 7 14.50 14.66 11.91
CA LYS A 7 15.79 15.00 11.28
C LYS A 7 16.52 13.76 10.79
N ILE A 8 16.43 12.64 11.50
CA ILE A 8 17.06 11.38 11.08
C ILE A 8 16.43 10.88 9.77
N PHE A 9 15.10 10.93 9.66
CA PHE A 9 14.40 10.45 8.47
C PHE A 9 14.59 11.32 7.24
N LEU A 10 14.65 12.64 7.44
CA LEU A 10 14.98 13.56 6.37
C LEU A 10 16.39 13.30 5.84
N LEU A 11 17.35 13.04 6.73
CA LEU A 11 18.73 12.70 6.33
C LEU A 11 18.79 11.38 5.55
N LEU A 12 17.98 10.38 5.91
CA LEU A 12 17.89 9.12 5.17
C LEU A 12 17.33 9.30 3.76
N ALA A 13 16.23 10.06 3.62
CA ALA A 13 15.64 10.37 2.32
C ALA A 13 16.63 11.13 1.42
N VAL A 14 17.33 12.12 1.99
CA VAL A 14 18.38 12.87 1.28
C VAL A 14 19.53 11.96 0.85
N SER A 15 19.96 11.02 1.69
CA SER A 15 21.01 10.05 1.32
C SER A 15 20.60 9.20 0.12
N GLN A 16 19.38 8.66 0.14
CA GLN A 16 18.88 7.83 -0.97
C GLN A 16 18.77 8.60 -2.28
N MET A 17 18.32 9.86 -2.22
CA MET A 17 18.28 10.74 -3.40
C MET A 17 19.67 10.99 -3.98
N ILE A 18 20.67 11.19 -3.11
CA ILE A 18 22.05 11.39 -3.55
C ILE A 18 22.61 10.10 -4.15
N ASP A 19 22.34 8.94 -3.56
CA ASP A 19 22.79 7.66 -4.10
C ASP A 19 22.12 7.35 -5.45
N PHE A 20 20.85 7.70 -5.62
CA PHE A 20 20.16 7.65 -6.90
C PHE A 20 20.85 8.53 -7.96
N ILE A 21 21.20 9.77 -7.62
CA ILE A 21 21.92 10.68 -8.52
C ILE A 21 23.29 10.13 -8.92
N LYS A 22 24.01 9.48 -8.00
CA LYS A 22 25.30 8.83 -8.31
C LYS A 22 25.15 7.70 -9.34
N VAL A 23 24.05 6.94 -9.25
CA VAL A 23 23.80 5.80 -10.12
C VAL A 23 23.30 6.26 -11.50
N GLU A 24 22.33 7.17 -11.54
CA GLU A 24 21.65 7.55 -12.78
C GLU A 24 22.34 8.70 -13.53
N ALA A 25 23.14 9.53 -12.84
CA ALA A 25 23.82 10.68 -13.42
C ALA A 25 25.28 10.81 -12.93
N PRO A 26 26.13 9.79 -13.13
CA PRO A 26 27.49 9.76 -12.57
C PRO A 26 28.41 10.86 -13.11
N GLU A 27 28.32 11.18 -14.40
CA GLU A 27 29.11 12.24 -15.04
C GLU A 27 28.75 13.62 -14.49
N TRP A 28 27.44 13.90 -14.38
CA TRP A 28 26.93 15.13 -13.78
C TRP A 28 27.35 15.26 -12.32
N TYR A 29 27.23 14.18 -11.54
CA TYR A 29 27.63 14.17 -10.13
C TYR A 29 29.12 14.46 -9.99
N THR A 30 29.96 13.85 -10.82
CA THR A 30 31.41 14.05 -10.81
C THR A 30 31.78 15.49 -11.14
N LEU A 31 31.19 16.08 -12.18
CA LEU A 31 31.40 17.49 -12.54
C LEU A 31 30.86 18.46 -11.46
N TYR A 32 29.71 18.14 -10.87
CA TYR A 32 29.10 18.94 -9.81
C TYR A 32 29.97 18.96 -8.56
N ILE A 33 30.47 17.81 -8.09
CA ILE A 33 31.33 17.72 -6.91
C ILE A 33 32.76 18.22 -7.17
N ALA A 34 33.24 18.16 -8.42
CA ALA A 34 34.51 18.77 -8.79
C ALA A 34 34.45 20.31 -8.75
N SER A 35 33.29 20.91 -9.03
CA SER A 35 33.09 22.36 -9.07
C SER A 35 32.46 22.95 -7.80
N LYS A 36 31.71 22.15 -7.03
CA LYS A 36 31.01 22.52 -5.80
C LYS A 36 31.29 21.50 -4.70
N ARG A 37 31.11 21.89 -3.45
CA ARG A 37 31.21 20.95 -2.31
C ARG A 37 29.94 20.08 -2.22
N TYR A 38 30.01 19.01 -1.43
CA TYR A 38 28.91 18.07 -1.21
C TYR A 38 27.70 18.70 -0.48
N GLU A 39 27.95 19.61 0.46
CA GLU A 39 26.92 20.22 1.31
C GLU A 39 25.87 21.04 0.54
N PRO A 40 26.21 21.79 -0.53
CA PRO A 40 25.23 22.33 -1.47
C PRO A 40 24.27 21.31 -2.08
N LEU A 41 24.75 20.14 -2.50
CA LEU A 41 23.92 19.08 -3.09
C LEU A 41 22.95 18.53 -2.05
N GLN A 42 23.46 18.25 -0.86
CA GLN A 42 22.65 17.80 0.29
C GLN A 42 21.53 18.79 0.61
N ARG A 43 21.80 20.10 0.60
CA ARG A 43 20.78 21.14 0.82
C ARG A 43 19.74 21.23 -0.31
N VAL A 44 20.13 20.95 -1.55
CA VAL A 44 19.18 20.90 -2.67
C VAL A 44 18.24 19.71 -2.51
N CYS A 45 18.78 18.51 -2.23
CA CYS A 45 17.99 17.32 -1.95
C CYS A 45 17.10 17.50 -0.71
N GLN A 46 17.60 18.15 0.34
CA GLN A 46 16.83 18.44 1.55
C GLN A 46 15.65 19.36 1.25
N ARG A 47 15.87 20.48 0.56
CA ARG A 47 14.78 21.40 0.17
C ARG A 47 13.79 20.76 -0.78
N PHE A 48 14.25 19.88 -1.65
CA PHE A 48 13.36 19.09 -2.50
C PHE A 48 12.49 18.16 -1.65
N ALA A 49 13.10 17.44 -0.70
CA ALA A 49 12.39 16.54 0.20
C ALA A 49 11.36 17.29 1.04
N GLU A 50 11.73 18.44 1.61
CA GLU A 50 10.83 19.31 2.37
C GLU A 50 9.71 19.91 1.50
N ARG A 51 10.01 20.30 0.25
CA ARG A 51 9.02 20.91 -0.66
C ARG A 51 7.94 19.93 -1.11
N TYR A 52 8.29 18.66 -1.26
CA TYR A 52 7.40 17.63 -1.77
C TYR A 52 6.99 16.62 -0.69
N ASP A 53 7.19 16.97 0.59
CA ASP A 53 6.85 16.15 1.76
C ASP A 53 7.44 14.73 1.75
N PHE A 54 8.60 14.55 1.10
CA PHE A 54 9.37 13.31 1.18
C PHE A 54 10.07 13.23 2.55
N SER A 55 9.35 12.75 3.55
CA SER A 55 9.92 12.33 4.82
C SER A 55 9.67 10.83 4.98
N TRP A 56 10.73 10.07 5.27
CA TRP A 56 10.56 8.69 5.72
C TRP A 56 9.75 8.74 7.02
N ARG A 57 8.54 8.19 7.02
CA ARG A 57 7.84 7.97 8.30
C ARG A 57 8.35 6.65 8.83
N ARG A 58 8.86 6.60 10.07
CA ARG A 58 8.79 5.34 10.83
C ARG A 58 7.32 4.91 10.76
N ALA A 59 7.03 3.61 10.69
CA ALA A 59 5.69 3.14 11.07
C ALA A 59 5.42 3.74 12.47
N SER A 60 4.56 4.75 12.51
CA SER A 60 4.38 5.61 13.68
C SER A 60 3.13 5.16 14.41
N GLY A 61 3.30 4.82 15.68
CA GLY A 61 2.23 4.47 16.61
C GLY A 61 2.09 2.97 16.77
N MET A 62 1.83 2.54 18.02
CA MET A 62 1.42 1.17 18.37
C MET A 62 0.61 0.56 17.25
N GLN A 63 1.04 -0.60 16.73
CA GLN A 63 0.14 -1.41 15.93
C GLN A 63 -1.14 -1.56 16.77
N PRO A 64 -2.31 -1.19 16.23
CA PRO A 64 -3.56 -1.29 16.99
C PRO A 64 -3.66 -2.69 17.55
N SER A 65 -4.09 -2.81 18.80
CA SER A 65 -4.23 -4.13 19.40
C SER A 65 -5.20 -4.96 18.56
N GLN A 66 -5.10 -6.29 18.64
CA GLN A 66 -6.06 -7.13 17.92
C GLN A 66 -7.51 -6.81 18.32
N ALA A 67 -7.73 -6.37 19.56
CA ALA A 67 -9.03 -5.91 20.02
C ALA A 67 -9.49 -4.63 19.29
N ASP A 68 -8.61 -3.64 19.12
CA ASP A 68 -8.92 -2.41 18.40
C ASP A 68 -9.22 -2.69 16.92
N LEU A 69 -8.45 -3.58 16.29
CA LEU A 69 -8.68 -4.01 14.90
C LEU A 69 -10.03 -4.72 14.77
N ASN A 70 -10.35 -5.62 15.70
CA ASN A 70 -11.63 -6.34 15.71
C ASN A 70 -12.82 -5.39 15.95
N ALA A 71 -12.67 -4.42 16.86
CA ALA A 71 -13.68 -3.40 17.08
C ALA A 71 -13.91 -2.57 15.81
N LYS A 72 -12.84 -2.18 15.11
CA LYS A 72 -12.94 -1.45 13.84
C LYS A 72 -13.59 -2.27 12.73
N LYS A 73 -13.26 -3.57 12.63
CA LYS A 73 -13.93 -4.50 11.72
C LYS A 73 -15.43 -4.57 11.99
N SER A 74 -15.82 -4.69 13.27
CA SER A 74 -17.23 -4.74 13.68
C SER A 74 -17.97 -3.45 13.32
N GLU A 75 -17.41 -2.29 13.68
CA GLU A 75 -17.98 -0.98 13.33
C GLU A 75 -18.17 -0.83 11.81
N ASN A 76 -17.16 -1.23 11.03
CA ASN A 76 -17.21 -1.16 9.58
C ASN A 76 -18.26 -2.13 9.01
N ALA A 77 -18.36 -3.35 9.54
CA ALA A 77 -19.34 -4.34 9.10
C ALA A 77 -20.77 -3.89 9.40
N THR A 78 -21.05 -3.40 10.60
CA THR A 78 -22.37 -2.84 10.95
C THR A 78 -22.75 -1.72 9.98
N ARG A 79 -21.82 -0.81 9.70
CA ARG A 79 -22.06 0.32 8.78
C ARG A 79 -22.25 -0.13 7.33
N PHE A 80 -21.47 -1.12 6.87
CA PHE A 80 -21.63 -1.71 5.55
C PHE A 80 -23.02 -2.34 5.41
N TRP A 81 -23.37 -3.27 6.30
CA TRP A 81 -24.65 -3.96 6.22
C TRP A 81 -25.85 -3.02 6.41
N ALA A 82 -25.72 -1.95 7.19
CA ALA A 82 -26.78 -0.93 7.31
C ALA A 82 -27.01 -0.14 6.01
N CYS A 83 -25.99 0.05 5.18
CA CYS A 83 -26.12 0.74 3.89
C CYS A 83 -26.58 -0.17 2.75
N PHE A 84 -26.29 -1.48 2.84
CA PHE A 84 -26.48 -2.44 1.76
C PHE A 84 -27.41 -3.61 2.13
N SER A 85 -28.23 -3.50 3.19
CA SER A 85 -29.15 -4.57 3.62
C SER A 85 -30.22 -4.92 2.59
N ASP A 86 -30.57 -3.96 1.74
CA ASP A 86 -31.75 -4.03 0.86
C ASP A 86 -31.38 -4.22 -0.62
N ILE A 87 -30.10 -4.51 -0.90
CA ILE A 87 -29.57 -4.64 -2.26
C ILE A 87 -29.44 -6.12 -2.61
N ASP A 88 -30.31 -6.59 -3.50
CA ASP A 88 -30.33 -8.00 -3.96
C ASP A 88 -29.59 -8.20 -5.31
N GLU A 89 -29.37 -7.12 -6.09
CA GLU A 89 -28.91 -7.22 -7.49
C GLU A 89 -27.71 -6.31 -7.89
N VAL A 90 -27.28 -5.38 -7.04
CA VAL A 90 -26.16 -4.47 -7.37
C VAL A 90 -24.85 -5.01 -6.80
N SER A 91 -23.82 -5.14 -7.64
CA SER A 91 -22.47 -5.46 -7.19
C SER A 91 -21.81 -4.26 -6.51
N VAL A 92 -21.10 -4.53 -5.42
CA VAL A 92 -20.34 -3.50 -4.68
C VAL A 92 -18.85 -3.76 -4.84
N LEU A 93 -18.12 -2.72 -5.24
CA LEU A 93 -16.67 -2.69 -5.33
C LEU A 93 -16.09 -2.12 -4.03
N ILE A 94 -15.46 -2.98 -3.23
CA ILE A 94 -14.79 -2.57 -1.99
C ILE A 94 -13.36 -2.15 -2.31
N VAL A 95 -13.01 -0.91 -1.95
CA VAL A 95 -11.69 -0.31 -2.23
C VAL A 95 -11.08 0.32 -0.99
N ASP A 96 -9.76 0.51 -0.99
CA ASP A 96 -9.10 1.36 0.00
C ASP A 96 -9.41 2.84 -0.24
N ASN A 97 -9.13 3.69 0.76
CA ASN A 97 -9.40 5.13 0.66
C ASN A 97 -8.34 5.89 -0.17
N PHE A 98 -7.75 5.25 -1.17
CA PHE A 98 -6.79 5.91 -2.03
C PHE A 98 -7.51 6.95 -2.89
N LYS A 99 -6.97 8.17 -2.98
CA LYS A 99 -7.64 9.31 -3.64
C LYS A 99 -8.06 9.01 -5.09
N ALA A 100 -7.30 8.17 -5.79
CA ALA A 100 -7.65 7.76 -7.15
C ALA A 100 -8.83 6.79 -7.19
N HIS A 101 -9.07 5.98 -6.16
CA HIS A 101 -10.20 5.05 -6.12
C HIS A 101 -11.51 5.73 -5.71
N VAL A 102 -11.43 6.76 -4.85
CA VAL A 102 -12.60 7.48 -4.31
C VAL A 102 -12.84 8.83 -4.99
N SER A 103 -12.23 9.05 -6.15
CA SER A 103 -12.43 10.27 -6.93
C SER A 103 -13.83 10.30 -7.54
N GLU A 104 -14.37 11.50 -7.78
CA GLU A 104 -15.63 11.68 -8.49
C GLU A 104 -15.63 10.98 -9.86
N ALA A 105 -14.50 11.04 -10.57
CA ALA A 105 -14.32 10.35 -11.84
C ALA A 105 -14.44 8.82 -11.70
N SER A 106 -13.89 8.26 -10.62
CA SER A 106 -13.94 6.81 -10.36
C SER A 106 -15.35 6.37 -10.01
N HIS A 107 -16.05 7.10 -9.14
CA HIS A 107 -17.46 6.85 -8.84
C HIS A 107 -18.32 6.88 -10.11
N ARG A 108 -18.11 7.88 -10.97
CA ARG A 108 -18.83 7.99 -12.24
C ARG A 108 -18.58 6.77 -13.14
N ILE A 109 -17.33 6.38 -13.34
CA ILE A 109 -16.97 5.23 -14.19
C ILE A 109 -17.59 3.93 -13.65
N VAL A 110 -17.45 3.66 -12.36
CA VAL A 110 -17.96 2.41 -11.76
C VAL A 110 -19.49 2.35 -11.80
N TRP A 111 -20.16 3.48 -11.58
CA TRP A 111 -21.61 3.57 -11.69
C TRP A 111 -22.12 3.45 -13.13
N GLU A 112 -21.52 4.21 -14.06
CA GLU A 112 -21.99 4.30 -15.45
C GLU A 112 -21.61 3.07 -16.27
N ASP A 113 -20.38 2.57 -16.15
CA ASP A 113 -19.85 1.51 -17.00
C ASP A 113 -20.02 0.12 -16.36
N LEU A 114 -19.79 0.01 -15.05
CA LEU A 114 -19.81 -1.28 -14.34
C LEU A 114 -21.15 -1.55 -13.62
N LYS A 115 -22.07 -0.59 -13.60
CA LYS A 115 -23.38 -0.70 -12.91
C LYS A 115 -23.23 -1.18 -11.46
N SER A 116 -22.19 -0.68 -10.81
CA SER A 116 -21.78 -1.09 -9.46
C SER A 116 -21.59 0.15 -8.59
N ASP A 117 -21.60 -0.06 -7.28
CA ASP A 117 -21.25 0.99 -6.32
C ASP A 117 -19.84 0.83 -5.78
N ILE A 118 -19.19 1.95 -5.47
CA ILE A 118 -17.91 1.95 -4.76
C ILE A 118 -18.15 2.09 -3.27
N TRP A 119 -17.57 1.18 -2.49
CA TRP A 119 -17.48 1.31 -1.05
C TRP A 119 -16.04 1.48 -0.61
N ALA A 120 -15.72 2.71 -0.20
CA ALA A 120 -14.41 3.05 0.32
C ALA A 120 -14.30 2.67 1.80
N LEU A 121 -13.28 1.87 2.12
CA LEU A 121 -12.94 1.56 3.50
C LEU A 121 -12.52 2.83 4.25
N PRO A 122 -12.86 2.96 5.55
CA PRO A 122 -12.37 4.06 6.36
C PRO A 122 -10.83 4.16 6.35
N PRO A 123 -10.25 5.36 6.50
CA PRO A 123 -8.81 5.54 6.54
C PRO A 123 -8.12 4.60 7.54
N ASN A 124 -6.96 4.06 7.17
CA ASN A 124 -6.14 3.17 8.00
C ASN A 124 -6.79 1.82 8.36
N THR A 125 -7.80 1.37 7.63
CA THR A 125 -8.46 0.07 7.89
C THR A 125 -8.18 -0.99 6.84
N THR A 126 -7.44 -0.66 5.77
CA THR A 126 -7.09 -1.54 4.64
C THR A 126 -6.59 -2.92 5.09
N SER A 127 -5.53 -2.97 5.90
CA SER A 127 -4.93 -4.23 6.36
C SER A 127 -5.84 -5.10 7.23
N ALA A 128 -6.92 -4.53 7.77
CA ALA A 128 -7.85 -5.22 8.66
C ALA A 128 -9.20 -5.53 8.00
N CYS A 129 -9.62 -4.73 7.03
CA CYS A 129 -10.97 -4.75 6.49
C CYS A 129 -11.02 -4.97 4.97
N GLN A 130 -9.89 -4.94 4.27
CA GLN A 130 -9.84 -5.26 2.85
C GLN A 130 -9.71 -6.78 2.68
N PRO A 131 -10.66 -7.47 2.00
CA PRO A 131 -10.59 -8.91 1.77
C PRO A 131 -9.27 -9.36 1.14
N LEU A 132 -8.72 -8.56 0.23
CA LEU A 132 -7.44 -8.85 -0.42
C LEU A 132 -6.25 -8.90 0.57
N ASP A 133 -6.27 -8.03 1.58
CA ASP A 133 -5.18 -7.90 2.56
C ASP A 133 -5.31 -8.90 3.72
N VAL A 134 -6.54 -9.18 4.16
CA VAL A 134 -6.80 -10.17 5.22
C VAL A 134 -6.86 -11.61 4.71
N GLY A 135 -7.07 -11.76 3.40
CA GLY A 135 -7.14 -13.03 2.72
C GLY A 135 -5.78 -13.68 2.55
N ASP A 136 -5.80 -14.89 1.99
CA ASP A 136 -4.62 -15.73 1.93
C ASP A 136 -3.62 -15.26 0.87
N MET A 137 -3.98 -14.29 0.00
CA MET A 137 -3.11 -13.75 -1.04
C MET A 137 -1.79 -13.17 -0.48
N GLY A 138 -1.86 -12.37 0.60
CA GLY A 138 -0.67 -11.78 1.22
C GLY A 138 0.32 -12.84 1.74
N PRO A 139 -0.12 -13.78 2.57
CA PRO A 139 0.67 -14.94 2.98
C PRO A 139 1.23 -15.76 1.80
N THR A 140 0.43 -16.05 0.79
CA THR A 140 0.83 -16.83 -0.40
C THR A 140 1.94 -16.14 -1.18
N LEU A 141 1.82 -14.84 -1.44
CA LEU A 141 2.86 -14.05 -2.10
C LEU A 141 4.18 -14.06 -1.30
N ARG A 142 4.10 -13.93 0.03
CA ARG A 142 5.28 -14.00 0.90
C ARG A 142 5.96 -15.38 0.83
N ARG A 143 5.18 -16.46 0.82
CA ARG A 143 5.69 -17.83 0.66
C ARG A 143 6.40 -18.01 -0.67
N LEU A 144 5.77 -17.62 -1.78
CA LEU A 144 6.35 -17.73 -3.12
C LEU A 144 7.63 -16.89 -3.30
N TRP A 145 7.72 -15.74 -2.62
CA TRP A 145 8.97 -14.97 -2.56
C TRP A 145 10.07 -15.66 -1.75
N ALA A 146 9.72 -16.38 -0.69
CA ALA A 146 10.68 -17.11 0.13
C ALA A 146 11.19 -18.39 -0.56
N GLU A 147 10.34 -19.05 -1.36
CA GLU A 147 10.69 -20.28 -2.09
C GLU A 147 11.57 -20.01 -3.32
N ASP A 148 11.42 -18.84 -3.93
CA ASP A 148 12.21 -18.45 -5.09
C ASP A 148 13.60 -17.94 -4.69
N MET A 149 14.54 -18.87 -4.61
CA MET A 149 15.94 -18.60 -4.28
C MET A 149 16.76 -18.06 -5.46
N CYS A 150 16.12 -17.77 -6.61
CA CYS A 150 16.81 -17.31 -7.80
C CYS A 150 17.28 -15.85 -7.67
N VAL A 151 18.53 -15.59 -8.04
CA VAL A 151 19.12 -14.24 -8.01
C VAL A 151 18.93 -13.59 -9.38
N TYR A 152 17.99 -12.66 -9.45
CA TYR A 152 17.74 -11.86 -10.66
C TYR A 152 18.65 -10.63 -10.68
N SER A 153 19.47 -10.51 -11.73
CA SER A 153 20.48 -9.45 -11.83
C SER A 153 19.94 -8.20 -12.53
N THR A 154 19.00 -8.36 -13.47
CA THR A 154 18.45 -7.23 -14.23
C THR A 154 17.08 -6.76 -13.73
N ALA A 155 16.77 -5.48 -13.93
CA ALA A 155 15.45 -4.93 -13.63
C ALA A 155 14.32 -5.60 -14.46
N LYS A 156 14.63 -6.08 -15.67
CA LYS A 156 13.67 -6.82 -16.50
C LYS A 156 13.32 -8.17 -15.87
N GLU A 157 14.33 -8.93 -15.47
CA GLU A 157 14.14 -10.24 -14.85
C GLU A 157 13.42 -10.13 -13.51
N LYS A 158 13.78 -9.15 -12.66
CA LYS A 158 13.08 -8.90 -11.40
C LYS A 158 11.58 -8.63 -11.61
N ARG A 159 11.24 -7.79 -12.59
CA ARG A 159 9.84 -7.51 -12.95
C ARG A 159 9.10 -8.76 -13.41
N ILE A 160 9.71 -9.53 -14.31
CA ILE A 160 9.13 -10.79 -14.80
C ILE A 160 8.91 -11.79 -13.65
N ALA A 161 9.89 -11.92 -12.75
CA ALA A 161 9.79 -12.79 -11.58
C ALA A 161 8.65 -12.37 -10.65
N THR A 162 8.51 -11.07 -10.36
CA THR A 162 7.38 -10.55 -9.57
C THR A 162 6.04 -10.86 -10.22
N ILE A 163 5.90 -10.64 -11.53
CA ILE A 163 4.67 -10.95 -12.27
C ILE A 163 4.34 -12.43 -12.20
N ARG A 164 5.31 -13.32 -12.46
CA ARG A 164 5.11 -14.77 -12.41
C ARG A 164 4.66 -15.27 -11.05
N ARG A 165 5.21 -14.70 -9.97
CA ARG A 165 4.80 -15.05 -8.61
C ARG A 165 3.40 -14.54 -8.27
N ALA A 166 3.02 -13.37 -8.78
CA ALA A 166 1.65 -12.88 -8.62
C ALA A 166 0.65 -13.78 -9.36
N ILE A 167 0.98 -14.25 -10.56
CA ILE A 167 0.16 -15.22 -11.32
C ILE A 167 0.04 -16.53 -10.53
N ALA A 168 1.16 -17.09 -10.07
CA ALA A 168 1.15 -18.32 -9.28
C ALA A 168 0.33 -18.17 -7.99
N ALA A 169 0.46 -17.03 -7.28
CA ALA A 169 -0.36 -16.74 -6.11
C ALA A 169 -1.85 -16.69 -6.45
N TRP A 170 -2.19 -16.12 -7.60
CA TRP A 170 -3.57 -16.02 -8.08
C TRP A 170 -4.16 -17.40 -8.42
N ASP A 171 -3.38 -18.27 -9.07
CA ASP A 171 -3.78 -19.63 -9.44
C ASP A 171 -4.05 -20.52 -8.21
N GLU A 172 -3.43 -20.21 -7.07
CA GLU A 172 -3.66 -20.91 -5.80
C GLU A 172 -4.89 -20.42 -5.04
N ILE A 173 -5.51 -19.30 -5.44
CA ILE A 173 -6.69 -18.77 -4.74
C ILE A 173 -7.90 -19.64 -5.03
N THR A 174 -8.46 -20.23 -3.96
CA THR A 174 -9.69 -21.02 -4.03
C THR A 174 -10.92 -20.17 -3.72
N THR A 175 -12.09 -20.63 -4.17
CA THR A 175 -13.38 -20.01 -3.79
C THR A 175 -13.57 -19.96 -2.27
N ASP A 176 -13.10 -20.97 -1.55
CA ASP A 176 -13.18 -21.00 -0.09
C ASP A 176 -12.24 -19.98 0.57
N SER A 177 -11.03 -19.78 0.01
CA SER A 177 -10.13 -18.69 0.42
C SER A 177 -10.79 -17.33 0.22
N ILE A 178 -11.45 -17.11 -0.92
CA ILE A 178 -12.19 -15.87 -1.19
C ILE A 178 -13.30 -15.70 -0.16
N ARG A 179 -14.16 -16.70 0.04
CA ARG A 179 -15.26 -16.62 1.02
C ARG A 179 -14.72 -16.35 2.43
N SER A 180 -13.68 -17.05 2.84
CA SER A 180 -13.03 -16.85 4.15
C SER A 180 -12.45 -15.43 4.28
N ALA A 181 -11.83 -14.89 3.23
CA ALA A 181 -11.31 -13.53 3.23
C ALA A 181 -12.42 -12.49 3.44
N PHE A 182 -13.56 -12.65 2.77
CA PHE A 182 -14.72 -11.78 2.97
C PHE A 182 -15.31 -11.93 4.38
N THR A 183 -15.47 -13.15 4.91
CA THR A 183 -15.91 -13.36 6.30
C THR A 183 -14.96 -12.76 7.33
N LYS A 184 -13.64 -12.82 7.09
CA LYS A 184 -12.61 -12.22 7.96
C LYS A 184 -12.59 -10.69 7.90
N ALA A 185 -12.91 -10.12 6.74
CA ALA A 185 -12.92 -8.69 6.49
C ALA A 185 -14.20 -8.03 7.00
N LEU A 186 -15.34 -8.63 6.65
CA LEU A 186 -16.70 -8.18 6.92
C LEU A 186 -17.50 -9.36 7.48
N PRO A 187 -17.47 -9.56 8.81
CA PRO A 187 -18.29 -10.59 9.45
C PRO A 187 -19.77 -10.42 9.10
N THR A 188 -20.50 -11.53 9.06
CA THR A 188 -21.95 -11.53 8.86
C THR A 188 -22.66 -10.80 10.00
N ASN A 189 -23.79 -10.17 9.68
CA ASN A 189 -24.59 -9.38 10.63
C ASN A 189 -25.41 -10.25 11.61
N GLU A 190 -25.13 -11.55 11.72
CA GLU A 190 -25.92 -12.49 12.55
C GLU A 190 -25.69 -12.33 14.07
N TYR A 191 -24.81 -11.41 14.49
CA TYR A 191 -24.41 -11.21 15.89
C TYR A 191 -24.34 -9.74 16.34
N VAL A 192 -25.15 -8.84 15.75
CA VAL A 192 -25.35 -7.48 16.27
C VAL A 192 -26.79 -7.31 16.73
#